data_AF-A0A143X0K2-F1
#
_entry.id   AF-A0A143X0K2-F1
#
_cell.length_a   1.000
_cell.length_b   1.000
_cell.length_c   1.000
_cell.angle_alpha   90.00
_cell.angle_beta   90.00
_cell.angle_gamma   90.00
#
_symmetry.space_group_name_H-M   'P 1'
#
loop_
_entity.id
_entity.type
_entity.pdbx_description
1 polymer ?
#
loop_
_entity_poly.entity_id
_entity_poly.type
_entity_poly.pdbx_seq_one_letter_code
_entity_poly.pdbx_strand_id
1 'polypeptide(L)'
;MTIYQEELLRRLPQLDCTGYYGYRDGLLHIFHGDAPFCRQTPEGFLRFYEDQFEALSQTELYDKIHQEVRAIREYVGLYEEAPQMEADGVHDYRKLAEYGNIVLAGTYSENYGFMFTTWNQDKERGYVSSGDYSPNYEYAKESFVRRSGLIQEQRLFQPAEAENLYRCVDYARNHCGSLTFEQSKALDELAEKLSYGYPEIEKNHPTFEPEDGPQLNL
;
A
#
# COMPACT_ATOMS: atom_id res chain seq x y z
N MET A 1 8.49 -24.02 0.78
CA MET A 1 8.11 -22.71 0.22
C MET A 1 8.71 -21.65 1.14
N THR A 2 9.23 -20.54 0.62
CA THR A 2 9.78 -19.45 1.46
C THR A 2 8.66 -18.49 1.87
N ILE A 3 8.89 -17.67 2.90
CA ILE A 3 7.91 -16.65 3.35
C ILE A 3 7.50 -15.73 2.18
N TYR A 4 8.46 -15.33 1.33
CA TYR A 4 8.20 -14.54 0.12
C TYR A 4 7.14 -15.19 -0.79
N GLN A 5 7.26 -16.49 -1.01
CA GLN A 5 6.37 -17.27 -1.86
C GLN A 5 5.01 -17.51 -1.20
N GLU A 6 5.00 -17.76 0.11
CA GLU A 6 3.73 -17.93 0.82
C GLU A 6 2.93 -16.62 0.84
N GLU A 7 3.56 -15.47 1.03
CA GLU A 7 2.89 -14.18 1.02
C GLU A 7 2.37 -13.84 -0.37
N LEU A 8 3.17 -14.04 -1.42
CA LEU A 8 2.67 -13.80 -2.78
C LEU A 8 1.48 -14.70 -3.09
N LEU A 9 1.56 -16.00 -2.78
CA LEU A 9 0.46 -16.95 -3.00
C LEU A 9 -0.84 -16.51 -2.33
N ARG A 10 -0.78 -15.95 -1.11
CA ARG A 10 -1.96 -15.40 -0.40
C ARG A 10 -2.55 -14.17 -1.10
N ARG A 11 -1.75 -13.39 -1.80
CA ARG A 11 -2.16 -12.15 -2.50
C ARG A 11 -2.67 -12.38 -3.91
N LEU A 12 -2.27 -13.47 -4.58
CA LEU A 12 -2.65 -13.75 -5.97
C LEU A 12 -4.16 -13.65 -6.26
N PRO A 13 -5.09 -14.11 -5.38
CA PRO A 13 -6.53 -13.98 -5.65
C PRO A 13 -7.01 -12.53 -5.74
N GLN A 14 -6.34 -11.58 -5.09
CA GLN A 14 -6.66 -10.14 -5.17
C GLN A 14 -6.20 -9.52 -6.50
N LEU A 15 -5.36 -10.25 -7.25
CA LEU A 15 -4.83 -9.88 -8.57
C LEU A 15 -5.46 -10.70 -9.70
N ASP A 16 -6.59 -11.39 -9.45
CA ASP A 16 -7.21 -12.34 -10.37
C ASP A 16 -6.24 -13.43 -10.89
N CYS A 17 -5.24 -13.76 -10.07
CA CYS A 17 -4.22 -14.76 -10.36
C CYS A 17 -4.38 -16.01 -9.50
N THR A 18 -3.81 -17.12 -9.99
CA THR A 18 -3.64 -18.35 -9.21
C THR A 18 -2.17 -18.76 -9.17
N GLY A 19 -1.80 -19.58 -8.19
CA GLY A 19 -0.42 -20.00 -8.01
C GLY A 19 -0.27 -21.46 -7.60
N TYR A 20 0.83 -22.07 -8.02
CA TYR A 20 1.22 -23.43 -7.64
C TYR A 20 2.71 -23.50 -7.32
N TYR A 21 3.04 -24.14 -6.20
CA TYR A 21 4.43 -24.35 -5.80
C TYR A 21 5.02 -25.61 -6.45
N GLY A 22 6.01 -25.41 -7.31
CA GLY A 22 6.75 -26.50 -7.94
C GLY A 22 7.80 -27.08 -7.00
N TYR A 23 7.49 -28.21 -6.35
CA TYR A 23 8.47 -28.89 -5.48
C TYR A 23 9.78 -29.32 -6.17
N ARG A 24 9.77 -29.46 -7.50
CA ARG A 24 10.95 -29.89 -8.28
C ARG A 24 11.91 -28.75 -8.60
N ASP A 25 11.40 -27.55 -8.86
CA ASP A 25 12.20 -26.38 -9.23
C ASP A 25 12.27 -25.33 -8.12
N GLY A 26 11.48 -25.49 -7.05
CA GLY A 26 11.41 -24.58 -5.92
C GLY A 26 10.74 -23.24 -6.27
N LEU A 27 10.04 -23.14 -7.41
CA LEU A 27 9.43 -21.91 -7.88
C LEU A 27 7.94 -21.86 -7.56
N LEU A 28 7.43 -20.67 -7.27
CA LEU A 28 5.99 -20.41 -7.29
C LEU A 28 5.59 -20.02 -8.71
N HIS A 29 4.85 -20.89 -9.40
CA HIS A 29 4.32 -20.64 -10.74
C HIS A 29 3.02 -19.86 -10.63
N ILE A 30 2.88 -18.78 -11.40
CA ILE A 30 1.75 -17.85 -11.34
C ILE A 30 1.03 -17.85 -12.68
N PHE A 31 -0.30 -17.89 -12.62
CA PHE A 31 -1.19 -17.96 -13.77
C PHE A 31 -2.25 -16.87 -13.70
N HIS A 32 -2.63 -16.35 -14.88
CA HIS A 32 -3.79 -15.49 -15.05
C HIS A 32 -4.82 -16.24 -15.90
N GLY A 33 -5.93 -16.66 -15.28
CA GLY A 33 -6.76 -17.74 -15.83
C GLY A 33 -5.95 -19.03 -15.99
N ASP A 34 -6.03 -19.66 -17.17
CA ASP A 34 -5.27 -20.87 -17.50
C ASP A 34 -3.89 -20.56 -18.15
N ALA A 35 -3.57 -19.28 -18.38
CA ALA A 35 -2.34 -18.89 -19.04
C ALA A 35 -1.19 -18.72 -18.03
N PRO A 36 -0.02 -19.33 -18.27
CA PRO A 36 1.16 -19.09 -17.44
C PRO A 36 1.58 -17.63 -17.59
N PHE A 37 1.79 -16.94 -16.46
CA PHE A 37 2.12 -15.51 -16.45
C PHE A 37 3.60 -15.30 -16.09
N CYS A 38 4.00 -15.70 -14.89
CA CYS A 38 5.39 -15.59 -14.43
C CYS A 38 5.68 -16.59 -13.31
N ARG A 39 6.90 -16.54 -12.75
CA ARG A 39 7.32 -17.39 -11.63
C ARG A 39 8.04 -16.56 -10.58
N GLN A 40 7.87 -16.87 -9.30
CA GLN A 40 8.64 -16.26 -8.22
C GLN A 40 9.73 -17.21 -7.71
N THR A 41 10.95 -16.70 -7.58
CA THR A 41 12.09 -17.41 -6.98
C THR A 41 11.98 -17.50 -5.45
N PRO A 42 12.74 -18.39 -4.79
CA PRO A 42 12.79 -18.44 -3.33
C PRO A 42 13.17 -17.11 -2.66
N GLU A 43 13.99 -16.29 -3.33
CA GLU A 43 14.44 -14.95 -2.89
C GLU A 43 13.42 -13.84 -3.20
N GLY A 44 12.23 -14.22 -3.68
CA GLY A 44 11.10 -13.33 -3.91
C GLY A 44 11.09 -12.61 -5.27
N PHE A 45 12.06 -12.84 -6.17
CA PHE A 45 12.09 -12.16 -7.48
C PHE A 45 11.18 -12.82 -8.52
N LEU A 46 10.65 -12.02 -9.43
CA LEU A 46 9.89 -12.53 -10.58
C LEU A 46 10.79 -12.93 -11.74
N ARG A 47 10.41 -14.01 -12.43
CA ARG A 47 10.97 -14.48 -13.70
C ARG A 47 9.86 -14.63 -14.71
N PHE A 48 10.03 -13.99 -15.87
CA PHE A 48 9.10 -14.04 -16.98
C PHE A 48 9.63 -14.96 -18.08
N TYR A 49 8.72 -15.42 -18.94
CA TYR A 49 9.08 -16.16 -20.13
C TYR A 49 9.54 -15.17 -21.21
N GLU A 50 10.70 -15.42 -21.82
CA GLU A 50 11.33 -14.47 -22.76
C GLU A 50 10.43 -14.10 -23.94
N ASP A 51 9.65 -15.06 -24.44
CA ASP A 51 8.72 -14.91 -25.55
C ASP A 51 7.47 -14.09 -25.22
N GLN A 52 7.18 -13.85 -23.93
CA GLN A 52 5.97 -13.17 -23.47
C GLN A 52 6.26 -11.83 -22.77
N PHE A 53 7.53 -11.56 -22.41
CA PHE A 53 7.90 -10.40 -21.61
C PHE A 53 7.49 -9.07 -22.24
N GLU A 54 7.77 -8.85 -23.53
CA GLU A 54 7.46 -7.58 -24.19
C GLU A 54 5.96 -7.26 -24.15
N ALA A 55 5.12 -8.26 -24.42
CA ALA A 55 3.67 -8.09 -24.41
C ALA A 55 3.11 -7.90 -22.98
N LEU A 56 3.62 -8.66 -22.00
CA LEU A 56 3.15 -8.59 -20.61
C LEU A 56 3.58 -7.28 -19.92
N SER A 57 4.75 -6.75 -20.24
CA SER A 57 5.32 -5.57 -19.58
C SER A 57 4.48 -4.29 -19.71
N GLN A 58 3.51 -4.27 -20.63
CA GLN A 58 2.61 -3.14 -20.87
C GLN A 58 1.24 -3.32 -20.20
N THR A 59 1.05 -4.38 -19.42
CA THR A 59 -0.24 -4.71 -18.80
C THR A 59 -0.33 -4.15 -17.39
N GLU A 60 -1.52 -3.70 -16.97
CA GLU A 60 -1.75 -3.32 -15.57
C GLU A 60 -1.45 -4.45 -14.59
N LEU A 61 -1.67 -5.70 -15.00
CA LEU A 61 -1.40 -6.87 -14.17
C LEU A 61 0.11 -6.99 -13.86
N TYR A 62 0.96 -6.71 -14.84
CA TYR A 62 2.41 -6.66 -14.64
C TYR A 62 2.79 -5.62 -13.59
N ASP A 63 2.22 -4.42 -13.66
CA ASP A 63 2.51 -3.37 -12.67
C ASP A 63 2.02 -3.77 -11.28
N LYS A 64 0.78 -4.27 -11.17
CA LYS A 64 0.18 -4.70 -9.90
C LYS A 64 0.99 -5.82 -9.23
N ILE A 65 1.37 -6.86 -9.98
CA ILE A 65 2.15 -7.95 -9.39
C ILE A 65 3.57 -7.52 -9.02
N HIS A 66 4.19 -6.60 -9.78
CA HIS A 66 5.49 -6.05 -9.44
C HIS A 66 5.44 -5.20 -8.17
N GLN A 67 4.38 -4.42 -7.98
CA GLN A 67 4.14 -3.66 -6.75
C GLN A 67 3.98 -4.59 -5.55
N GLU A 68 3.15 -5.64 -5.67
CA GLU A 68 2.97 -6.63 -4.61
C GLU A 68 4.27 -7.35 -4.25
N VAL A 69 5.02 -7.85 -5.25
CA VAL A 69 6.30 -8.51 -5.00
C VAL A 69 7.32 -7.57 -4.37
N ARG A 70 7.34 -6.30 -4.78
CA ARG A 70 8.23 -5.30 -4.16
C ARG A 70 7.89 -5.09 -2.69
N ALA A 71 6.61 -4.93 -2.36
CA ALA A 71 6.15 -4.77 -0.99
C ALA A 71 6.50 -6.01 -0.15
N ILE A 72 6.18 -7.22 -0.66
CA ILE A 72 6.52 -8.51 -0.01
C ILE A 72 8.02 -8.59 0.28
N ARG A 73 8.85 -8.31 -0.72
CA ARG A 73 10.30 -8.37 -0.54
C ARG A 73 10.81 -7.38 0.50
N GLU A 74 10.22 -6.19 0.57
CA GLU A 74 10.56 -5.18 1.55
C GLU A 74 10.26 -5.67 2.98
N TYR A 75 9.01 -6.04 3.28
CA TYR A 75 8.64 -6.37 4.66
C TYR A 75 9.15 -7.75 5.10
N VAL A 76 9.26 -8.73 4.20
CA VAL A 76 9.83 -10.05 4.55
C VAL A 76 11.32 -9.91 4.83
N GLY A 77 12.06 -9.18 3.99
CA GLY A 77 13.49 -8.94 4.20
C GLY A 77 13.75 -8.22 5.52
N LEU A 78 12.98 -7.15 5.80
CA LEU A 78 13.04 -6.45 7.09
C LEU A 78 12.75 -7.39 8.27
N TYR A 79 11.73 -8.24 8.14
CA TYR A 79 11.35 -9.18 9.21
C TYR A 79 12.42 -10.25 9.47
N GLU A 80 13.00 -10.83 8.42
CA GLU A 80 14.03 -11.87 8.55
C GLU A 80 15.29 -11.34 9.25
N GLU A 81 15.66 -10.09 8.98
CA GLU A 81 16.83 -9.41 9.55
C GLU A 81 16.55 -8.74 10.92
N ALA A 82 15.28 -8.45 11.23
CA ALA A 82 14.90 -7.72 12.43
C ALA A 82 15.16 -8.50 13.73
N PRO A 83 15.62 -7.83 14.80
CA PRO A 83 15.72 -8.44 16.12
C PRO A 83 14.34 -8.72 16.71
N GLN A 84 14.26 -9.69 17.61
CA GLN A 84 13.05 -9.94 18.39
C GLN A 84 12.75 -8.76 19.31
N MET A 85 11.46 -8.55 19.59
CA MET A 85 11.03 -7.59 20.60
C MET A 85 11.45 -8.08 21.99
N GLU A 86 11.97 -7.15 22.79
CA GLU A 86 12.43 -7.41 24.17
C GLU A 86 11.32 -7.20 25.21
N ALA A 87 10.26 -6.46 24.85
CA ALA A 87 9.17 -6.14 25.76
C ALA A 87 8.35 -7.39 26.13
N ASP A 88 7.91 -7.42 27.40
CA ASP A 88 7.17 -8.54 27.96
C ASP A 88 5.86 -8.77 27.21
N GLY A 89 5.60 -10.03 26.85
CA GLY A 89 4.34 -10.45 26.22
C GLY A 89 4.24 -10.22 24.71
N VAL A 90 5.31 -9.73 24.06
CA VAL A 90 5.33 -9.49 22.60
C VAL A 90 6.57 -10.08 21.90
N HIS A 91 7.22 -11.08 22.50
CA HIS A 91 8.40 -11.74 21.92
C HIS A 91 8.16 -12.46 20.59
N ASP A 92 6.90 -12.71 20.21
CA ASP A 92 6.54 -13.26 18.90
C ASP A 92 6.61 -12.21 17.78
N TYR A 93 6.85 -10.94 18.13
CA TYR A 93 7.03 -9.85 17.18
C TYR A 93 8.50 -9.49 17.04
N ARG A 94 8.87 -9.10 15.82
CA ARG A 94 10.19 -8.54 15.49
C ARG A 94 10.10 -7.05 15.26
N LYS A 95 11.15 -6.33 15.68
CA LYS A 95 11.27 -4.87 15.57
C LYS A 95 11.77 -4.47 14.18
N LEU A 96 10.86 -4.06 13.30
CA LEU A 96 11.18 -3.69 11.92
C LEU A 96 11.78 -2.29 11.81
N ALA A 97 11.27 -1.33 12.59
CA ALA A 97 11.80 0.04 12.66
C ALA A 97 11.48 0.70 14.01
N GLU A 98 12.27 1.69 14.43
CA GLU A 98 12.08 2.42 15.68
C GLU A 98 12.43 3.90 15.48
N TYR A 99 11.59 4.80 15.99
CA TYR A 99 11.88 6.24 16.05
C TYR A 99 11.27 6.84 17.32
N GLY A 100 12.13 7.47 18.14
CA GLY A 100 11.71 7.96 19.45
C GLY A 100 11.18 6.81 20.32
N ASN A 101 9.94 6.93 20.77
CA ASN A 101 9.24 5.89 21.53
C ASN A 101 8.31 5.04 20.66
N ILE A 102 8.28 5.23 19.34
CA ILE A 102 7.42 4.48 18.43
C ILE A 102 8.20 3.37 17.76
N VAL A 103 7.60 2.19 17.71
CA VAL A 103 8.14 1.03 16.99
C VAL A 103 7.14 0.55 15.96
N LEU A 104 7.64 0.20 14.77
CA LEU A 104 6.95 -0.66 13.81
C LEU A 104 7.46 -2.09 14.04
N ALA A 105 6.54 -2.99 14.35
CA ALA A 105 6.83 -4.39 14.58
C ALA A 105 5.98 -5.28 13.67
N GLY A 106 6.46 -6.49 13.42
CA GLY A 106 5.75 -7.49 12.62
C GLY A 106 5.87 -8.87 13.24
N THR A 107 4.83 -9.68 13.08
CA THR A 107 4.85 -11.12 13.34
C THR A 107 4.34 -11.86 12.13
N TYR A 108 4.76 -13.11 11.96
CA TYR A 108 4.39 -13.95 10.83
C TYR A 108 3.84 -15.29 11.30
N SER A 109 2.79 -15.77 10.65
CA SER A 109 2.28 -17.12 10.82
C SER A 109 1.96 -17.76 9.47
N GLU A 110 2.20 -19.06 9.34
CA GLU A 110 1.89 -19.81 8.11
C GLU A 110 0.39 -19.81 7.76
N ASN A 111 -0.50 -19.72 8.77
CA ASN A 111 -1.94 -19.76 8.53
C ASN A 111 -2.52 -18.40 8.12
N TYR A 112 -1.99 -17.30 8.66
CA TYR A 112 -2.61 -15.97 8.53
C TYR A 112 -1.71 -14.93 7.87
N GLY A 113 -0.46 -15.28 7.54
CA GLY A 113 0.52 -14.35 6.99
C GLY A 113 1.02 -13.36 8.05
N PHE A 114 1.37 -12.16 7.60
CA PHE A 114 1.86 -11.10 8.48
C PHE A 114 0.76 -10.35 9.23
N MET A 115 1.07 -10.01 10.48
CA MET A 115 0.40 -8.96 11.24
C MET A 115 1.44 -7.91 11.62
N PHE A 116 1.23 -6.68 11.17
CA PHE A 116 2.05 -5.53 11.55
C PHE A 116 1.39 -4.75 12.67
N THR A 117 2.19 -4.04 13.45
CA THR A 117 1.69 -3.17 14.51
C THR A 117 2.61 -2.00 14.77
N THR A 118 2.03 -0.89 15.22
CA THR A 118 2.79 0.20 15.81
C THR A 118 2.50 0.33 17.30
N TRP A 119 3.56 0.41 18.10
CA TRP A 119 3.46 0.55 19.55
C TRP A 119 4.18 1.80 20.07
N ASN A 120 3.71 2.30 21.21
CA ASN A 120 4.49 3.13 22.11
C ASN A 120 5.33 2.22 23.01
N GLN A 121 6.66 2.26 22.89
CA GLN A 121 7.58 1.65 23.83
C GLN A 121 7.85 2.59 25.01
N ASP A 122 8.04 2.02 26.19
CA ASP A 122 8.54 2.76 27.34
C ASP A 122 10.05 3.07 27.19
N LYS A 123 10.60 3.88 28.10
CA LYS A 123 12.02 4.30 28.02
C LYS A 123 12.99 3.15 28.17
N GLU A 124 12.63 2.12 28.93
CA GLU A 124 13.47 0.96 29.18
C GLU A 124 13.25 -0.15 28.15
N ARG A 125 12.29 0.03 27.23
CA ARG A 125 11.87 -0.94 26.18
C ARG A 125 11.37 -2.28 26.73
N GLY A 126 11.03 -2.32 28.02
CA GLY A 126 10.47 -3.50 28.68
C GLY A 126 8.96 -3.66 28.46
N TYR A 127 8.27 -2.60 28.02
CA TYR A 127 6.82 -2.61 27.85
C TYR A 127 6.36 -1.83 26.61
N VAL A 128 5.24 -2.29 26.02
CA VAL A 128 4.58 -1.66 24.87
C VAL A 128 3.11 -1.35 25.15
N SER A 129 2.61 -0.25 24.56
CA SER A 129 1.23 0.19 24.70
C SER A 129 0.67 0.80 23.41
N SER A 130 -0.65 1.03 23.39
CA SER A 130 -1.37 1.70 22.30
C SER A 130 -1.17 1.03 20.93
N GLY A 131 -1.23 -0.31 20.88
CA GLY A 131 -1.04 -1.06 19.64
C GLY A 131 -2.08 -0.74 18.58
N ASP A 132 -1.59 -0.44 17.38
CA ASP A 132 -2.39 -0.25 16.17
C ASP A 132 -2.00 -1.33 15.16
N TYR A 133 -2.87 -2.33 14.99
CA TYR A 133 -2.58 -3.58 14.30
C TYR A 133 -3.21 -3.61 12.91
N SER A 134 -2.47 -4.08 11.91
CA SER A 134 -2.98 -4.22 10.55
C SER A 134 -2.20 -5.28 9.76
N PRO A 135 -2.88 -6.11 8.94
CA PRO A 135 -2.22 -6.97 7.96
C PRO A 135 -1.77 -6.21 6.70
N ASN A 136 -2.04 -4.90 6.61
CA ASN A 136 -1.61 -4.04 5.51
C ASN A 136 -0.30 -3.32 5.90
N TYR A 137 0.79 -3.71 5.25
CA TYR A 137 2.11 -3.14 5.49
C TYR A 137 2.19 -1.64 5.15
N GLU A 138 1.52 -1.19 4.09
CA GLU A 138 1.52 0.23 3.69
C GLU A 138 0.85 1.08 4.78
N TYR A 139 -0.30 0.64 5.26
CA TYR A 139 -0.96 1.27 6.40
C TYR A 139 -0.07 1.30 7.65
N ALA A 140 0.63 0.20 7.95
CA ALA A 140 1.51 0.13 9.11
C ALA A 140 2.68 1.12 9.01
N LYS A 141 3.23 1.34 7.80
CA LYS A 141 4.22 2.39 7.53
C LYS A 141 3.64 3.79 7.75
N GLU A 142 2.46 4.07 7.21
CA GLU A 142 1.79 5.36 7.42
C GLU A 142 1.52 5.63 8.90
N SER A 143 1.00 4.64 9.63
CA SER A 143 0.79 4.69 11.07
C SER A 143 2.10 4.98 11.80
N PHE A 144 3.19 4.29 11.44
CA PHE A 144 4.51 4.51 12.03
C PHE A 144 4.99 5.94 11.80
N VAL A 145 4.93 6.44 10.56
CA VAL A 145 5.38 7.79 10.19
C VAL A 145 4.57 8.87 10.91
N ARG A 146 3.25 8.72 11.02
CA ARG A 146 2.39 9.67 11.75
C ARG A 146 2.66 9.65 13.24
N ARG A 147 2.62 8.46 13.86
CA ARG A 147 2.73 8.32 15.32
C ARG A 147 4.10 8.68 15.85
N SER A 148 5.16 8.41 15.07
CA SER A 148 6.54 8.77 15.40
C SER A 148 6.82 10.26 15.31
N GLY A 149 5.93 11.04 14.68
CA GLY A 149 6.15 12.46 14.42
C GLY A 149 7.21 12.75 13.36
N LEU A 150 7.60 11.74 12.56
CA LEU A 150 8.48 11.93 11.40
C LEU A 150 7.88 12.89 10.37
N ILE A 151 6.55 12.93 10.32
CA ILE A 151 5.80 13.98 9.63
C ILE A 151 4.99 14.79 10.64
N GLN A 152 4.95 16.10 10.46
CA GLN A 152 4.08 16.98 11.25
C GLN A 152 2.65 16.79 10.79
N GLU A 153 1.76 16.37 11.70
CA GLU A 153 0.36 16.08 11.37
C GLU A 153 -0.36 17.28 10.77
N GLN A 154 -0.02 18.50 11.17
CA GLN A 154 -0.60 19.73 10.62
C GLN A 154 -0.24 19.98 9.15
N ARG A 155 0.70 19.21 8.57
CA ARG A 155 1.06 19.23 7.15
C ARG A 155 0.29 18.20 6.33
N LEU A 156 -0.47 17.31 6.98
CA LEU A 156 -1.27 16.28 6.34
C LEU A 156 -2.74 16.69 6.36
N PHE A 157 -3.41 16.59 5.22
CA PHE A 157 -4.86 16.66 5.18
C PHE A 157 -5.44 15.28 5.54
N GLN A 158 -6.49 15.24 6.34
CA GLN A 158 -7.34 14.07 6.46
C GLN A 158 -8.04 13.80 5.12
N PRO A 159 -8.48 12.55 4.85
CA PRO A 159 -9.18 12.23 3.60
C PRO A 159 -10.34 13.19 3.28
N ALA A 160 -11.19 13.48 4.27
CA ALA A 160 -12.30 14.42 4.10
C ALA A 160 -11.84 15.89 3.86
N GLU A 161 -10.71 16.30 4.43
CA GLU A 161 -10.14 17.62 4.16
C GLU A 161 -9.60 17.70 2.74
N ALA A 162 -8.90 16.66 2.27
CA ALA A 162 -8.40 16.56 0.90
C ALA A 162 -9.54 16.52 -0.13
N GLU A 163 -10.60 15.76 0.13
CA GLU A 163 -11.81 15.74 -0.71
C GLU A 163 -12.46 17.12 -0.80
N ASN A 164 -12.59 17.83 0.32
CA ASN A 164 -13.15 19.18 0.32
C ASN A 164 -12.27 20.18 -0.45
N LEU A 165 -10.94 20.07 -0.31
CA LEU A 165 -10.00 20.87 -1.11
C LEU A 165 -10.15 20.57 -2.59
N TYR A 166 -10.29 19.29 -2.96
CA TYR A 166 -10.52 18.90 -4.35
C TYR A 166 -11.82 19.49 -4.90
N ARG A 167 -12.93 19.41 -4.15
CA ARG A 167 -14.21 20.06 -4.54
C ARG A 167 -14.04 21.55 -4.80
N CYS A 168 -13.27 22.25 -3.97
CA CYS A 168 -12.98 23.67 -4.17
C CYS A 168 -12.18 23.94 -5.44
N VAL A 169 -11.16 23.11 -5.70
CA VAL A 169 -10.31 23.21 -6.89
C VAL A 169 -11.11 22.95 -8.16
N ASP A 170 -11.89 21.86 -8.17
CA ASP A 170 -12.74 21.49 -9.31
C ASP A 170 -13.79 22.57 -9.60
N TYR A 171 -14.47 23.06 -8.55
CA TYR A 171 -15.43 24.14 -8.70
C TYR A 171 -14.80 25.39 -9.31
N ALA A 172 -13.62 25.81 -8.84
CA ALA A 172 -12.92 26.96 -9.37
C ALA A 172 -12.53 26.77 -10.84
N ARG A 173 -12.06 25.59 -11.24
CA ARG A 173 -11.72 25.26 -12.64
C ARG A 173 -12.93 25.39 -13.56
N ASN A 174 -14.08 24.91 -13.12
CA ASN A 174 -15.29 24.84 -13.94
C ASN A 174 -16.12 26.14 -13.95
N HIS A 175 -16.01 26.97 -12.90
CA HIS A 175 -16.92 28.11 -12.71
C HIS A 175 -16.22 29.49 -12.67
N CYS A 176 -14.89 29.56 -12.57
CA CYS A 176 -14.17 30.84 -12.54
C CYS A 176 -13.74 31.28 -13.95
N GLY A 177 -14.59 32.03 -14.64
CA GLY A 177 -14.32 32.50 -16.01
C GLY A 177 -13.21 33.55 -16.15
N SER A 178 -12.62 34.03 -15.04
CA SER A 178 -11.56 35.05 -15.03
C SER A 178 -10.17 34.49 -14.76
N LEU A 179 -10.00 33.17 -14.73
CA LEU A 179 -8.70 32.55 -14.51
C LEU A 179 -7.73 32.89 -15.65
N THR A 180 -6.50 33.26 -15.29
CA THR A 180 -5.42 33.28 -16.27
C THR A 180 -5.00 31.86 -16.64
N PHE A 181 -4.26 31.72 -17.75
CA PHE A 181 -3.68 30.44 -18.13
C PHE A 181 -2.84 29.82 -17.00
N GLU A 182 -2.01 30.63 -16.33
CA GLU A 182 -1.17 30.16 -15.22
C GLU A 182 -2.00 29.69 -14.01
N GLN A 183 -3.09 30.39 -13.70
CA GLN A 183 -3.99 30.00 -12.61
C GLN A 183 -4.73 28.71 -12.93
N SER A 184 -5.21 28.54 -14.16
CA SER A 184 -5.84 27.29 -14.60
C SER A 184 -4.87 26.11 -14.48
N LYS A 185 -3.65 26.28 -14.98
CA LYS A 185 -2.61 25.24 -14.91
C LYS A 185 -2.27 24.88 -13.46
N ALA A 186 -2.17 25.87 -12.57
CA ALA A 186 -1.89 25.63 -11.15
C ALA A 186 -3.02 24.84 -10.46
N LEU A 187 -4.28 25.06 -10.85
CA LEU A 187 -5.41 24.27 -10.35
C LEU A 187 -5.40 22.84 -10.90
N ASP A 188 -5.02 22.64 -12.16
CA ASP A 188 -4.85 21.31 -12.75
C ASP A 188 -3.77 20.51 -11.99
N GLU A 189 -2.59 21.10 -11.77
CA GLU A 189 -1.48 20.50 -11.01
C GLU A 189 -1.87 20.21 -9.55
N LEU A 190 -2.68 21.08 -8.93
CA LEU A 190 -3.16 20.88 -7.57
C LEU A 190 -4.17 19.74 -7.48
N ALA A 191 -5.08 19.62 -8.46
CA ALA A 191 -6.02 18.50 -8.54
C ALA A 191 -5.28 17.17 -8.71
N GLU A 192 -4.28 17.10 -9.61
CA GLU A 192 -3.43 15.93 -9.81
C GLU A 192 -2.70 15.53 -8.52
N LYS A 193 -2.13 16.50 -7.80
CA LYS A 193 -1.45 16.25 -6.54
C LYS A 193 -2.39 15.72 -5.45
N LEU A 194 -3.62 16.24 -5.37
CA LEU A 194 -4.63 15.77 -4.42
C LEU A 194 -5.07 14.35 -4.77
N SER A 195 -5.33 14.03 -6.04
CA SER A 195 -5.68 12.67 -6.47
C SER A 195 -4.57 11.68 -6.18
N TYR A 196 -3.32 12.04 -6.47
CA TYR A 196 -2.16 11.18 -6.20
C TYR A 196 -1.93 10.94 -4.71
N GLY A 197 -2.01 11.99 -3.89
CA GLY A 197 -1.80 11.88 -2.43
C GLY A 197 -2.96 11.23 -1.69
N TYR A 198 -4.16 11.22 -2.28
CA TYR A 198 -5.39 10.70 -1.68
C TYR A 198 -6.14 9.86 -2.72
N PRO A 199 -5.75 8.59 -2.94
CA PRO A 199 -6.24 7.76 -4.05
C PRO A 199 -7.76 7.57 -4.11
N GLU A 200 -8.48 7.75 -3.00
CA GLU A 200 -9.95 7.71 -3.01
C GLU A 200 -10.57 8.84 -3.87
N ILE A 201 -9.89 9.98 -4.01
CA ILE A 201 -10.28 11.08 -4.89
C ILE A 201 -10.18 10.67 -6.36
N GLU A 202 -9.15 9.90 -6.72
CA GLU A 202 -8.99 9.38 -8.09
C GLU A 202 -10.08 8.36 -8.43
N LYS A 203 -10.48 7.52 -7.47
CA LYS A 203 -11.55 6.53 -7.65
C LYS A 203 -12.92 7.20 -7.77
N ASN A 204 -13.19 8.19 -6.92
CA ASN A 204 -14.47 8.88 -6.82
C ASN A 204 -14.23 10.39 -6.76
N HIS A 205 -14.26 11.06 -7.92
CA HIS A 205 -14.02 12.50 -8.01
C HIS A 205 -15.08 13.29 -7.21
N PRO A 206 -14.73 13.88 -6.06
CA PRO A 206 -15.72 14.55 -5.23
C PRO A 206 -16.11 15.89 -5.86
N THR A 207 -17.41 16.18 -5.91
CA THR A 207 -17.96 17.43 -6.45
C THR A 207 -18.91 18.10 -5.45
N PHE A 208 -19.13 19.42 -5.60
CA PHE A 208 -20.23 20.11 -4.91
C PHE A 208 -21.57 19.93 -5.62
N GLU A 209 -21.56 19.52 -6.88
CA GLU A 209 -22.77 19.29 -7.65
C GLU A 209 -23.47 18.03 -7.14
N PRO A 210 -24.81 18.05 -6.99
CA PRO A 210 -25.55 16.84 -6.64
C PRO A 210 -25.43 15.80 -7.77
N GLU A 211 -25.17 14.54 -7.43
CA GLU A 211 -25.31 13.41 -8.35
C GLU A 211 -26.78 13.34 -8.80
N ASP A 212 -27.05 13.75 -10.03
CA ASP A 212 -28.36 13.80 -10.69
C ASP A 212 -29.50 14.38 -9.82
N GLY A 213 -29.59 15.71 -9.78
CA GLY A 213 -30.84 16.38 -9.43
C GLY A 213 -31.98 15.90 -10.37
N PRO A 214 -33.24 15.83 -9.90
CA PRO A 214 -34.34 15.30 -10.70
C PRO A 214 -34.43 16.00 -12.05
N GLN A 215 -34.39 15.23 -13.14
CA GLN A 215 -34.63 15.73 -14.48
C GLN A 215 -36.02 16.37 -14.53
N LEU A 216 -36.05 17.71 -14.48
CA LEU A 216 -37.24 18.47 -14.83
C LEU A 216 -37.44 18.31 -16.34
N ASN A 217 -38.26 17.33 -16.71
CA ASN A 217 -38.84 17.26 -18.04
C ASN A 217 -39.66 18.54 -18.27
N LEU A 218 -39.10 19.47 -19.03
CA LEU A 218 -39.82 20.61 -19.63
C LEU A 218 -40.44 20.18 -20.96
#